data_AF-A0A964IEZ2-F1
#
_entry.id   AF-A0A964IEZ2-F1
#
_cell.length_a   1.000
_cell.length_b   1.000
_cell.length_c   1.000
_cell.angle_alpha   90.00
_cell.angle_beta   90.00
_cell.angle_gamma   90.00
#
_symmetry.space_group_name_H-M   'P 1'
#
loop_
_entity.id
_entity.type
_entity.pdbx_description
1 polymer ?
#
loop_
_entity_poly.entity_id
_entity_poly.type
_entity_poly.pdbx_seq_one_letter_code
_entity_poly.pdbx_strand_id
1 'polypeptide(L)'
;MVRRRLAGLAVLLAAAGCGQSPTAPRQVPIPLAGGGVLTPPIIASISGPTSRREAGVDIPIVAVVQDAETPLADLSYAWAANVGSIIGNGASAMFRMPLGIQKGVDVVVTLTVTEKRKTREFKVVGQAAPFRVHDSVAELKEISRRFLMDLFGRSDIPPIGCLVDFSENGPCKEGRADELQDLINHRRDYVVLDRRMNGQQVVFFGPDSARVDNDAWFMDRYLPTGRVGTTTGNFSLTAVYETQRWWLCASGSDDDLAGDGGIATIKRNRMRARGR
;
A
#
# COMPACT_ATOMS: atom_id res chain seq x y z
N MET A 1 56.55 4.18 -26.24
CA MET A 1 57.13 4.96 -25.12
C MET A 1 56.19 6.12 -24.80
N VAL A 2 56.20 6.56 -23.53
CA VAL A 2 55.47 7.72 -22.92
C VAL A 2 54.18 7.41 -22.13
N ARG A 3 54.43 7.04 -20.87
CA ARG A 3 53.89 7.54 -19.56
C ARG A 3 52.38 7.64 -19.27
N ARG A 4 51.96 6.70 -18.38
CA ARG A 4 51.08 6.78 -17.19
C ARG A 4 50.55 8.17 -16.78
N ARG A 5 49.24 8.21 -16.43
CA ARG A 5 48.75 8.58 -15.09
C ARG A 5 47.50 7.76 -14.72
N LEU A 6 47.57 7.10 -13.56
CA LEU A 6 46.44 6.51 -12.84
C LEU A 6 45.66 7.60 -12.11
N ALA A 7 44.33 7.50 -12.08
CA ALA A 7 43.51 8.13 -11.06
C ALA A 7 42.56 7.05 -10.52
N GLY A 8 42.78 6.67 -9.26
CA GLY A 8 42.00 5.67 -8.55
C GLY A 8 40.63 6.23 -8.16
N LEU A 9 39.59 5.45 -8.41
CA LEU A 9 38.24 5.70 -7.92
C LEU A 9 38.06 4.89 -6.62
N ALA A 10 37.97 5.60 -5.50
CA ALA A 10 37.65 5.01 -4.21
C ALA A 10 36.16 4.65 -4.18
N VAL A 11 35.85 3.36 -4.07
CA VAL A 11 34.49 2.85 -3.86
C VAL A 11 34.21 2.90 -2.36
N LEU A 12 33.35 3.83 -1.95
CA LEU A 12 32.77 3.89 -0.61
C LEU A 12 31.76 2.75 -0.46
N LEU A 13 32.08 1.79 0.41
CA LEU A 13 31.11 0.83 0.94
C LEU A 13 30.10 1.58 1.81
N ALA A 14 28.85 1.67 1.36
CA ALA A 14 27.74 2.06 2.21
C ALA A 14 27.34 0.86 3.09
N ALA A 15 27.73 0.93 4.37
CA ALA A 15 27.28 0.00 5.38
C ALA A 15 25.77 0.16 5.60
N ALA A 16 25.05 -0.96 5.57
CA ALA A 16 23.67 -1.08 5.98
C ALA A 16 23.52 -0.65 7.45
N GLY A 17 22.87 0.49 7.68
CA GLY A 17 22.48 0.94 9.01
C GLY A 17 21.24 0.20 9.48
N CYS A 18 21.38 -0.61 10.53
CA CYS A 18 20.28 -1.20 11.28
C CYS A 18 19.29 -0.11 11.74
N GLY A 19 18.01 -0.47 11.78
CA GLY A 19 16.92 0.39 12.22
C GLY A 19 17.22 1.04 13.57
N GLN A 20 17.18 2.36 13.59
CA GLN A 20 17.27 3.12 14.82
C GLN A 20 15.99 2.84 15.64
N SER A 21 16.15 2.14 16.75
CA SER A 21 15.16 2.16 17.81
C SER A 21 14.85 3.63 18.17
N PRO A 22 13.59 4.00 18.44
CA PRO A 22 13.24 5.34 18.88
C PRO A 22 14.14 5.75 20.05
N THR A 23 14.85 6.86 19.91
CA THR A 23 15.74 7.36 20.97
C THR A 23 14.86 7.89 22.09
N ALA A 24 14.77 7.15 23.20
CA ALA A 24 14.14 7.66 24.41
C ALA A 24 14.85 8.95 24.86
N PRO A 25 14.12 10.01 25.25
CA PRO A 25 14.74 11.23 25.74
C PRO A 25 15.62 10.94 26.96
N ARG A 26 16.82 11.54 26.99
CA ARG A 26 17.77 11.41 28.10
C ARG A 26 17.18 12.07 29.36
N GLN A 27 16.81 11.28 30.35
CA GLN A 27 16.20 11.78 31.59
C GLN A 27 17.26 12.03 32.67
N VAL A 28 17.13 13.15 33.37
CA VAL A 28 18.02 13.55 34.48
C VAL A 28 17.39 13.09 35.80
N PRO A 29 18.07 12.27 36.62
CA PRO A 29 17.58 11.87 37.94
C PRO A 29 17.53 13.07 38.89
N ILE A 30 16.51 13.14 39.76
CA ILE A 30 16.33 14.27 40.68
C ILE A 30 16.49 13.80 42.13
N PRO A 31 17.42 14.38 42.91
CA PRO A 31 17.60 14.04 44.32
C PRO A 31 16.42 14.49 45.19
N LEU A 32 16.02 13.66 46.15
CA LEU A 32 15.05 13.97 47.21
C LEU A 32 15.77 14.41 48.48
N ALA A 33 15.07 15.21 49.30
CA ALA A 33 15.53 15.73 50.59
C ALA A 33 15.80 14.66 51.68
N GLY A 34 15.74 13.36 51.33
CA GLY A 34 16.05 12.22 52.19
C GLY A 34 16.98 11.18 51.56
N GLY A 35 17.71 11.55 50.48
CA GLY A 35 18.71 10.68 49.85
C GLY A 35 18.17 9.71 48.78
N GLY A 36 16.85 9.65 48.56
CA GLY A 36 16.27 8.94 47.42
C GLY A 36 16.40 9.74 46.11
N VAL A 37 16.34 9.07 44.96
CA VAL A 37 16.27 9.72 43.65
C VAL A 37 14.91 9.38 43.06
N LEU A 38 14.14 10.38 42.62
CA LEU A 38 12.91 10.14 41.87
C LEU A 38 13.24 9.93 40.40
N THR A 39 12.71 8.85 39.83
CA THR A 39 12.81 8.58 38.40
C THR A 39 11.42 8.64 37.76
N PRO A 40 11.27 9.25 36.57
CA PRO A 40 10.01 9.17 35.83
C PRO A 40 9.81 7.77 35.23
N PRO A 41 8.57 7.42 34.84
CA PRO A 41 8.31 6.18 34.12
C PRO A 41 9.12 6.09 32.83
N ILE A 42 9.49 4.87 32.43
CA ILE A 42 10.23 4.60 31.20
C ILE A 42 9.35 3.78 30.26
N ILE A 43 9.15 4.26 29.03
CA ILE A 43 8.58 3.46 27.95
C ILE A 43 9.74 2.74 27.26
N ALA A 44 9.96 1.47 27.60
CA ALA A 44 11.06 0.68 27.08
C ALA A 44 10.85 0.29 25.61
N SER A 45 9.60 -0.01 25.23
CA SER A 45 9.24 -0.28 23.84
C SER A 45 7.74 -0.07 23.60
N ILE A 46 7.39 0.17 22.33
CA ILE A 46 6.02 0.08 21.83
C ILE A 46 6.07 -0.80 20.58
N SER A 47 5.43 -1.96 20.66
CA SER A 47 5.33 -2.93 19.56
C SER A 47 3.99 -2.80 18.86
N GLY A 48 4.06 -2.71 17.53
CA GLY A 48 2.94 -2.86 16.61
C GLY A 48 3.18 -4.02 15.63
N PRO A 49 2.30 -4.19 14.65
CA PRO A 49 2.46 -5.22 13.62
C PRO A 49 3.71 -4.96 12.77
N THR A 50 4.43 -6.04 12.42
CA THR A 50 5.63 -5.99 11.57
C THR A 50 5.35 -6.30 10.10
N SER A 51 4.12 -6.70 9.79
CA SER A 51 3.66 -7.02 8.43
C SER A 51 2.40 -6.25 8.09
N ARG A 52 2.03 -6.26 6.80
CA ARG A 52 0.81 -5.63 6.29
C ARG A 52 -0.39 -5.98 7.18
N ARG A 53 -1.23 -4.98 7.44
CA ARG A 53 -2.51 -5.17 8.12
C ARG A 53 -3.63 -4.63 7.27
N GLU A 54 -4.79 -5.27 7.38
CA GLU A 54 -5.99 -4.85 6.69
C GLU A 54 -6.82 -3.91 7.56
N ALA A 55 -7.58 -3.04 6.93
CA ALA A 55 -8.58 -2.22 7.57
C ALA A 55 -9.76 -3.08 8.01
N GLY A 56 -10.53 -2.59 8.99
CA GLY A 56 -11.67 -3.31 9.54
C GLY A 56 -11.32 -4.46 10.49
N VAL A 57 -10.03 -4.74 10.74
CA VAL A 57 -9.59 -5.68 11.77
C VAL A 57 -9.00 -4.95 12.98
N ASP A 58 -9.13 -5.56 14.16
CA ASP A 58 -8.50 -5.06 15.37
C ASP A 58 -7.04 -5.50 15.43
N ILE A 59 -6.15 -4.53 15.63
CA ILE A 59 -4.69 -4.71 15.60
C ILE A 59 -4.16 -4.49 17.01
N PRO A 60 -3.62 -5.51 17.68
CA PRO A 60 -3.07 -5.33 19.03
C PRO A 60 -1.80 -4.48 18.99
N ILE A 61 -1.74 -3.52 19.91
CA ILE A 61 -0.56 -2.70 20.19
C ILE A 61 -0.21 -2.83 21.67
N VAL A 62 1.08 -2.99 21.96
CA VAL A 62 1.57 -3.28 23.32
C VAL A 62 2.78 -2.40 23.62
N ALA A 63 2.84 -1.87 24.83
CA ALA A 63 3.99 -1.15 25.36
C ALA A 63 4.59 -1.92 26.53
N VAL A 64 5.92 -1.84 26.67
CA VAL A 64 6.63 -2.24 27.87
C VAL A 64 6.96 -0.97 28.64
N VAL A 65 6.33 -0.79 29.80
CA VAL A 65 6.54 0.36 30.69
C VAL A 65 7.16 -0.12 31.98
N GLN A 66 8.13 0.64 32.48
CA GLN A 66 8.85 0.37 33.71
C GLN A 66 8.78 1.59 34.61
N ASP A 67 8.57 1.37 35.90
CA ASP A 67 8.66 2.40 36.92
C ASP A 67 9.19 1.74 38.20
N ALA A 68 10.18 2.35 38.83
CA ALA A 68 10.84 1.77 39.99
C ALA A 68 10.09 2.02 41.30
N GLU A 69 9.22 3.03 41.35
CA GLU A 69 8.61 3.49 42.61
C GLU A 69 7.09 3.37 42.65
N THR A 70 6.42 3.35 41.50
CA THR A 70 4.96 3.32 41.37
C THR A 70 4.49 2.05 40.65
N PRO A 71 3.53 1.30 41.23
CA PRO A 71 2.94 0.16 40.54
C PRO A 71 2.38 0.55 39.17
N LEU A 72 2.64 -0.26 38.14
CA LEU A 72 2.22 0.04 36.76
C LEU A 72 0.70 0.22 36.60
N ALA A 73 -0.10 -0.37 37.49
CA ALA A 73 -1.56 -0.23 37.52
C ALA A 73 -2.02 1.17 38.00
N ASP A 74 -1.16 1.90 38.72
CA ASP A 74 -1.44 3.25 39.22
C ASP A 74 -0.98 4.35 38.23
N LEU A 75 -0.32 3.95 37.13
CA LEU A 75 0.03 4.84 36.03
C LEU A 75 -1.17 5.09 35.11
N SER A 76 -1.25 6.29 34.54
CA SER A 76 -2.25 6.62 33.52
C SER A 76 -1.65 6.50 32.12
N TYR A 77 -2.37 5.82 31.23
CA TYR A 77 -1.94 5.53 29.85
C TYR A 77 -2.93 6.17 28.88
N ALA A 78 -2.41 7.02 27.99
CA ALA A 78 -3.19 7.64 26.93
C ALA A 78 -2.57 7.29 25.58
N TRP A 79 -3.29 6.47 24.81
CA TRP A 79 -2.93 6.09 23.46
C TRP A 79 -3.54 7.04 22.44
N ALA A 80 -2.79 7.36 21.38
CA ALA A 80 -3.25 8.13 20.25
C ALA A 80 -2.68 7.58 18.94
N ALA A 81 -3.40 7.77 17.84
CA ALA A 81 -2.93 7.50 16.48
C ALA A 81 -3.16 8.72 15.60
N ASN A 82 -2.34 8.89 14.57
CA ASN A 82 -2.51 9.95 13.55
C ASN A 82 -3.77 9.74 12.69
N VAL A 83 -4.23 8.50 12.56
CA VAL A 83 -5.41 8.06 11.79
C VAL A 83 -6.02 6.84 12.47
N GLY A 84 -7.29 6.53 12.19
CA GLY A 84 -7.99 5.41 12.82
C GLY A 84 -8.37 5.69 14.28
N SER A 85 -8.70 4.64 15.02
CA SER A 85 -9.07 4.72 16.43
C SER A 85 -8.30 3.71 17.28
N ILE A 86 -8.12 4.05 18.56
CA ILE A 86 -7.54 3.14 19.55
C ILE A 86 -8.58 2.94 20.66
N ILE A 87 -8.80 1.69 21.04
CA ILE A 87 -9.67 1.27 22.13
C ILE A 87 -8.83 0.45 23.11
N GLY A 88 -8.86 0.82 24.38
CA GLY A 88 -8.12 0.13 25.43
C GLY A 88 -7.47 1.10 26.40
N ASN A 89 -6.95 0.54 27.49
CA ASN A 89 -6.27 1.26 28.56
C ASN A 89 -5.05 0.46 29.03
N GLY A 90 -4.20 1.10 29.84
CA GLY A 90 -3.00 0.45 30.33
C GLY A 90 -1.92 0.28 29.25
N ALA A 91 -1.05 -0.70 29.46
CA ALA A 91 0.09 -0.99 28.60
C ALA A 91 -0.29 -1.70 27.28
N SER A 92 -1.56 -2.02 27.04
CA SER A 92 -2.02 -2.68 25.82
C SER A 92 -3.32 -2.05 25.31
N ALA A 93 -3.45 -1.90 24.00
CA ALA A 93 -4.68 -1.41 23.38
C ALA A 93 -4.91 -2.08 22.02
N MET A 94 -6.08 -1.85 21.44
CA MET A 94 -6.45 -2.30 20.10
C MET A 94 -6.56 -1.08 19.19
N PHE A 95 -5.81 -1.09 18.09
CA PHE A 95 -5.93 -0.12 17.02
C PHE A 95 -6.90 -0.65 15.95
N ARG A 96 -7.75 0.22 15.39
CA ARG A 96 -8.63 -0.12 14.27
C ARG A 96 -8.63 0.97 13.21
N MET A 97 -8.38 0.58 11.97
CA MET A 97 -8.58 1.43 10.80
C MET A 97 -9.99 1.20 10.22
N PRO A 98 -10.78 2.25 9.91
CA PRO A 98 -12.04 2.07 9.19
C PRO A 98 -11.81 1.54 7.76
N LEU A 99 -12.79 0.82 7.23
CA LEU A 99 -12.83 0.41 5.82
C LEU A 99 -12.95 1.63 4.88
N GLY A 100 -12.60 1.44 3.62
CA GLY A 100 -12.77 2.43 2.55
C GLY A 100 -11.54 3.29 2.24
N ILE A 101 -10.38 2.99 2.84
CA ILE A 101 -9.12 3.64 2.44
C ILE A 101 -8.72 3.15 1.04
N GLN A 102 -8.45 4.07 0.11
CA GLN A 102 -8.14 3.72 -1.29
C GLN A 102 -6.64 3.58 -1.58
N LYS A 103 -5.81 3.73 -0.55
CA LYS A 103 -4.36 3.54 -0.61
C LYS A 103 -3.85 3.18 0.78
N GLY A 104 -2.76 2.41 0.84
CA GLY A 104 -2.06 2.14 2.08
C GLY A 104 -1.72 3.41 2.87
N VAL A 105 -1.96 3.37 4.17
CA VAL A 105 -1.75 4.49 5.10
C VAL A 105 -0.73 4.10 6.16
N ASP A 106 0.26 4.96 6.37
CA ASP A 106 1.22 4.80 7.47
C ASP A 106 0.58 5.29 8.78
N VAL A 107 0.52 4.37 9.75
CA VAL A 107 -0.02 4.59 11.07
C VAL A 107 1.13 4.80 12.04
N VAL A 108 1.07 5.91 12.76
CA VAL A 108 1.98 6.26 13.85
C VAL A 108 1.17 6.27 15.14
N VAL A 109 1.55 5.38 16.06
CA VAL A 109 0.93 5.28 17.38
C VAL A 109 1.83 5.97 18.41
N THR A 110 1.21 6.80 19.24
CA THR A 110 1.85 7.51 20.35
C THR A 110 1.23 7.04 21.66
N LEU A 111 2.07 6.76 22.66
CA LEU A 111 1.65 6.49 24.04
C LEU A 111 2.18 7.60 24.94
N THR A 112 1.30 8.15 25.76
CA THR A 112 1.65 9.03 26.87
C THR A 112 1.42 8.28 28.18
N VAL A 113 2.46 8.15 28.99
CA VAL A 113 2.37 7.62 30.36
C VAL A 113 2.48 8.78 31.34
N THR A 114 1.52 8.88 32.25
CA THR A 114 1.48 9.92 33.28
C THR A 114 1.49 9.27 34.66
N GLU A 115 2.41 9.73 35.49
CA GLU A 115 2.51 9.34 36.88
C GLU A 115 2.19 10.56 37.76
N LYS A 116 1.16 10.44 38.60
CA LYS A 116 0.76 11.49 39.53
C LYS A 116 1.17 11.11 40.94
N ARG A 117 2.06 11.90 41.53
CA ARG A 117 2.44 11.84 42.93
C ARG A 117 1.90 13.05 43.67
N LYS A 118 1.81 12.96 45.01
CA LYS A 118 1.21 14.00 45.87
C LYS A 118 1.73 15.42 45.62
N THR A 119 2.98 15.56 45.20
CA THR A 119 3.66 16.85 44.99
C THR A 119 4.15 17.08 43.57
N ARG A 120 3.96 16.11 42.66
CA ARG A 120 4.57 16.16 41.32
C ARG A 120 3.87 15.26 40.31
N GLU A 121 3.91 15.66 39.05
CA GLU A 121 3.52 14.84 37.91
C GLU A 121 4.72 14.57 37.00
N PHE A 122 4.91 13.32 36.58
CA PHE A 122 5.83 12.95 35.51
C PHE A 122 5.02 12.53 34.29
N LYS A 123 5.46 12.99 33.11
CA LYS A 123 4.84 12.66 31.82
C LYS A 123 5.90 12.24 30.84
N VAL A 124 5.74 11.06 30.27
CA VAL A 124 6.66 10.50 29.27
C VAL A 124 5.88 10.08 28.04
N VAL A 125 6.43 10.39 26.87
CA VAL A 125 5.80 10.13 25.58
C VAL A 125 6.72 9.25 24.76
N GLY A 126 6.15 8.18 24.20
CA GLY A 126 6.83 7.25 23.30
C GLY A 126 6.03 7.07 22.02
N GLN A 127 6.72 6.69 20.94
CA GLN A 127 6.11 6.40 19.64
C GLN A 127 6.50 5.01 19.17
N ALA A 128 5.55 4.29 18.59
CA ALA A 128 5.82 3.03 17.91
C ALA A 128 6.55 3.27 16.58
N ALA A 129 7.25 2.24 16.11
CA ALA A 129 7.65 2.20 14.70
C ALA A 129 6.38 2.28 13.82
N PRO A 130 6.39 3.08 12.74
CA PRO A 130 5.24 3.17 11.86
C PRO A 130 4.94 1.82 11.22
N PHE A 131 3.66 1.50 11.08
CA PHE A 131 3.19 0.33 10.34
C PHE A 131 2.14 0.75 9.31
N ARG A 132 2.03 -0.02 8.23
CA ARG A 132 1.16 0.33 7.12
C ARG A 132 -0.13 -0.51 7.14
N VAL A 133 -1.25 0.16 6.96
CA VAL A 133 -2.58 -0.45 6.91
C VAL A 133 -3.20 -0.24 5.54
N HIS A 134 -3.80 -1.29 5.01
CA HIS A 134 -4.41 -1.33 3.68
C HIS A 134 -5.88 -1.68 3.78
N ASP A 135 -6.70 -1.24 2.82
CA ASP A 135 -7.96 -1.91 2.52
C ASP A 135 -7.76 -2.53 1.15
N SER A 136 -7.18 -3.74 1.13
CA SER A 136 -6.74 -4.36 -0.11
C SER A 136 -7.88 -4.52 -1.13
N VAL A 137 -9.11 -4.74 -0.67
CA VAL A 137 -10.27 -4.84 -1.55
C VAL A 137 -10.61 -3.48 -2.17
N ALA A 138 -10.68 -2.42 -1.36
CA ALA A 138 -10.96 -1.08 -1.88
C ALA A 138 -9.83 -0.56 -2.79
N GLU A 139 -8.57 -0.79 -2.41
CA GLU A 139 -7.38 -0.42 -3.19
C GLU A 139 -7.37 -1.10 -4.56
N LEU A 140 -7.56 -2.42 -4.61
CA LEU A 140 -7.55 -3.17 -5.86
C LEU A 140 -8.70 -2.78 -6.78
N LYS A 141 -9.89 -2.53 -6.22
CA LYS A 141 -11.04 -2.00 -6.96
C LYS A 141 -10.73 -0.64 -7.58
N GLU A 142 -10.17 0.28 -6.79
CA GLU A 142 -9.85 1.62 -7.27
C GLU A 142 -8.75 1.60 -8.35
N ILE A 143 -7.67 0.84 -8.15
CA ILE A 143 -6.59 0.71 -9.12
C ILE A 143 -7.12 0.14 -10.45
N SER A 144 -7.95 -0.90 -10.38
CA SER A 144 -8.58 -1.51 -11.56
C SER A 144 -9.54 -0.56 -12.28
N ARG A 145 -10.39 0.14 -11.52
CA ARG A 145 -11.32 1.15 -12.05
C ARG A 145 -10.55 2.27 -12.75
N ARG A 146 -9.51 2.79 -12.11
CA ARG A 146 -8.66 3.85 -12.68
C ARG A 146 -8.03 3.40 -13.99
N PHE A 147 -7.47 2.19 -14.04
CA PHE A 147 -6.91 1.66 -15.28
C PHE A 147 -7.96 1.59 -16.40
N LEU A 148 -9.07 0.88 -16.18
CA LEU A 148 -10.07 0.61 -17.22
C LEU A 148 -10.87 1.86 -17.61
N MET A 149 -11.27 2.67 -16.63
CA MET A 149 -12.18 3.80 -16.83
C MET A 149 -11.44 5.12 -16.99
N ASP A 150 -10.48 5.44 -16.14
CA ASP A 150 -9.91 6.80 -16.14
C ASP A 150 -8.72 6.95 -17.08
N LEU A 151 -8.07 5.85 -17.44
CA LEU A 151 -6.89 5.85 -18.28
C LEU A 151 -7.16 5.19 -19.64
N PHE A 152 -7.39 3.88 -19.66
CA PHE A 152 -7.66 3.14 -20.89
C PHE A 152 -8.92 3.64 -21.61
N GLY A 153 -9.99 3.89 -20.86
CA GLY A 153 -11.24 4.42 -21.40
C GLY A 153 -11.17 5.84 -21.97
N ARG A 154 -10.05 6.52 -21.80
CA ARG A 154 -9.78 7.87 -22.30
C ARG A 154 -8.74 7.82 -23.41
N SER A 155 -9.20 7.92 -24.65
CA SER A 155 -8.33 7.76 -25.83
C SER A 155 -7.30 8.88 -26.02
N ASP A 156 -7.47 10.00 -25.31
CA ASP A 156 -6.51 11.10 -25.23
C ASP A 156 -5.29 10.78 -24.34
N ILE A 157 -5.38 9.76 -23.48
CA ILE A 157 -4.25 9.30 -22.67
C ILE A 157 -3.36 8.38 -23.51
N PRO A 158 -2.04 8.68 -23.62
CA PRO A 158 -1.12 7.84 -24.38
C PRO A 158 -0.98 6.44 -23.75
N PRO A 159 -0.64 5.39 -24.53
CA PRO A 159 -0.52 4.02 -24.03
C PRO A 159 0.30 3.89 -22.75
N ILE A 160 1.51 4.46 -22.70
CA ILE A 160 2.36 4.38 -21.51
C ILE A 160 1.76 5.07 -20.29
N GLY A 161 0.97 6.14 -20.49
CA GLY A 161 0.25 6.85 -19.44
C GLY A 161 -0.88 6.04 -18.82
N CYS A 162 -1.31 4.93 -19.46
CA CYS A 162 -2.30 4.03 -18.90
C CYS A 162 -1.71 3.05 -17.88
N LEU A 163 -0.39 2.84 -17.88
CA LEU A 163 0.27 1.81 -17.08
C LEU A 163 0.84 2.34 -15.76
N VAL A 164 0.35 3.47 -15.25
CA VAL A 164 0.90 4.10 -14.02
C VAL A 164 0.82 3.22 -12.78
N ASP A 165 -0.13 2.28 -12.75
CA ASP A 165 -0.34 1.36 -11.63
C ASP A 165 0.05 -0.09 -11.97
N PHE A 166 0.76 -0.33 -13.07
CA PHE A 166 1.33 -1.65 -13.40
C PHE A 166 2.75 -1.78 -12.82
N SER A 167 3.05 -2.91 -12.20
CA SER A 167 4.39 -3.22 -11.69
C SER A 167 5.40 -3.36 -12.84
N GLU A 168 6.60 -2.85 -12.62
CA GLU A 168 7.76 -3.00 -13.49
C GLU A 168 8.72 -4.10 -13.00
N ASN A 169 8.31 -4.90 -12.01
CA ASN A 169 9.17 -5.87 -11.35
C ASN A 169 8.77 -7.31 -11.64
N GLY A 170 9.75 -8.21 -11.48
CA GLY A 170 9.56 -9.65 -11.50
C GLY A 170 8.68 -10.16 -12.66
N PRO A 171 7.70 -11.05 -12.39
CA PRO A 171 6.86 -11.67 -13.42
C PRO A 171 5.86 -10.69 -14.06
N CYS A 172 5.69 -9.48 -13.51
CA CYS A 172 4.73 -8.51 -14.00
C CYS A 172 5.27 -7.69 -15.19
N LYS A 173 6.59 -7.73 -15.44
CA LYS A 173 7.23 -7.07 -16.59
C LYS A 173 6.63 -7.49 -17.93
N GLU A 174 6.46 -8.80 -18.13
CA GLU A 174 5.90 -9.36 -19.36
C GLU A 174 4.43 -8.95 -19.51
N GLY A 175 3.63 -9.08 -18.45
CA GLY A 175 2.23 -8.67 -18.45
C GLY A 175 2.03 -7.17 -18.73
N ARG A 176 2.89 -6.31 -18.19
CA ARG A 176 2.92 -4.88 -18.47
C ARG A 176 3.29 -4.60 -19.93
N ALA A 177 4.28 -5.30 -20.49
CA ALA A 177 4.70 -5.14 -21.88
C ALA A 177 3.61 -5.58 -22.87
N ASP A 178 2.96 -6.71 -22.59
CA ASP A 178 1.81 -7.19 -23.36
C ASP A 178 0.66 -6.18 -23.32
N GLU A 179 0.35 -5.62 -22.15
CA GLU A 179 -0.69 -4.61 -22.03
C GLU A 179 -0.31 -3.32 -22.78
N LEU A 180 0.95 -2.90 -22.72
CA LEU A 180 1.43 -1.75 -23.51
C LEU A 180 1.19 -1.97 -25.00
N GLN A 181 1.48 -3.17 -25.51
CA GLN A 181 1.30 -3.49 -26.91
C GLN A 181 -0.19 -3.54 -27.30
N ASP A 182 -1.06 -4.09 -26.43
CA ASP A 182 -2.51 -4.05 -26.59
C ASP A 182 -3.02 -2.60 -26.68
N LEU A 183 -2.54 -1.72 -25.80
CA LEU A 183 -2.87 -0.30 -25.78
C LEU A 183 -2.41 0.42 -27.06
N ILE A 184 -1.18 0.16 -27.53
CA ILE A 184 -0.67 0.74 -28.78
C ILE A 184 -1.54 0.31 -29.96
N ASN A 185 -1.87 -0.98 -30.05
CA ASN A 185 -2.73 -1.51 -31.11
C ASN A 185 -4.14 -0.89 -31.02
N HIS A 186 -4.68 -0.75 -29.82
CA HIS A 186 -5.98 -0.09 -29.62
C HIS A 186 -5.95 1.36 -30.08
N ARG A 187 -4.97 2.15 -29.66
CA ARG A 187 -4.91 3.59 -30.00
C ARG A 187 -4.63 3.84 -31.48
N ARG A 188 -3.95 2.91 -32.16
CA ARG A 188 -3.74 2.97 -33.61
C ARG A 188 -5.06 2.81 -34.37
N ASP A 189 -5.91 1.89 -33.93
CA ASP A 189 -7.03 1.40 -34.73
C ASP A 189 -8.41 1.85 -34.21
N TYR A 190 -8.51 2.26 -32.94
CA TYR A 190 -9.78 2.50 -32.25
C TYR A 190 -9.75 3.71 -31.32
N VAL A 191 -10.93 4.34 -31.18
CA VAL A 191 -11.19 5.38 -30.18
C VAL A 191 -12.37 4.96 -29.32
N VAL A 192 -12.18 4.93 -28.00
CA VAL A 192 -13.23 4.70 -27.01
C VAL A 192 -14.18 5.90 -27.01
N LEU A 193 -15.47 5.63 -27.19
CA LEU A 193 -16.56 6.61 -27.20
C LEU A 193 -17.32 6.64 -25.87
N ASP A 194 -17.59 5.48 -25.28
CA ASP A 194 -18.26 5.35 -23.98
C ASP A 194 -17.73 4.12 -23.24
N ARG A 195 -17.86 4.14 -21.92
CA ARG A 195 -17.35 3.11 -21.01
C ARG A 195 -18.14 3.07 -19.72
N ARG A 196 -18.38 1.87 -19.21
CA ARG A 196 -19.14 1.64 -17.99
C ARG A 196 -18.56 0.48 -17.21
N MET A 197 -18.68 0.55 -15.90
CA MET A 197 -18.31 -0.53 -14.99
C MET A 197 -19.52 -0.80 -14.09
N ASN A 198 -20.02 -2.03 -14.13
CA ASN A 198 -21.24 -2.43 -13.44
C ASN A 198 -20.93 -3.14 -12.12
N GLY A 199 -19.74 -3.75 -12.01
CA GLY A 199 -19.35 -4.48 -10.83
C GLY A 199 -17.87 -4.82 -10.79
N GLN A 200 -17.36 -5.03 -9.58
CA GLN A 200 -15.99 -5.49 -9.35
C GLN A 200 -15.96 -6.53 -8.25
N GLN A 201 -15.23 -7.61 -8.51
CA GLN A 201 -14.97 -8.67 -7.55
C GLN A 201 -13.46 -8.87 -7.40
N VAL A 202 -13.00 -8.96 -6.16
CA VAL A 202 -11.59 -9.22 -5.84
C VAL A 202 -11.46 -10.65 -5.35
N VAL A 203 -10.53 -11.38 -5.93
CA VAL A 203 -10.18 -12.77 -5.57
C VAL A 203 -8.72 -12.81 -5.17
N PHE A 204 -8.43 -13.17 -3.91
CA PHE A 204 -7.06 -13.34 -3.43
C PHE A 204 -6.58 -14.77 -3.66
N PHE A 205 -5.37 -14.93 -4.21
CA PHE A 205 -4.69 -16.23 -4.33
C PHE A 205 -3.70 -16.47 -3.18
N GLY A 206 -3.38 -15.40 -2.44
CA GLY A 206 -2.42 -15.40 -1.34
C GLY A 206 -2.33 -14.01 -0.71
N PRO A 207 -1.43 -13.81 0.26
CA PRO A 207 -1.26 -12.51 0.91
C PRO A 207 -0.85 -11.43 -0.11
N ASP A 208 -0.01 -11.77 -1.09
CA ASP A 208 0.61 -10.78 -1.97
C ASP A 208 0.17 -10.89 -3.43
N SER A 209 -0.93 -11.58 -3.70
CA SER A 209 -1.42 -11.82 -5.07
C SER A 209 -2.93 -11.89 -5.13
N ALA A 210 -3.51 -11.21 -6.10
CA ALA A 210 -4.94 -11.14 -6.31
C ALA A 210 -5.32 -11.03 -7.79
N ARG A 211 -6.61 -11.16 -8.06
CA ARG A 211 -7.25 -10.89 -9.34
C ARG A 211 -8.49 -10.02 -9.09
N VAL A 212 -8.70 -9.04 -9.96
CA VAL A 212 -9.88 -8.19 -9.96
C VAL A 212 -10.65 -8.50 -11.23
N ASP A 213 -11.85 -9.04 -11.05
CA ASP A 213 -12.82 -9.25 -12.12
C ASP A 213 -13.70 -8.02 -12.22
N ASN A 214 -13.79 -7.46 -13.42
CA ASN A 214 -14.51 -6.21 -13.67
C ASN A 214 -15.57 -6.47 -14.73
N ASP A 215 -16.85 -6.46 -14.32
CA ASP A 215 -17.94 -6.44 -15.27
C ASP A 215 -18.02 -5.03 -15.87
N ALA A 216 -17.59 -4.93 -17.13
CA ALA A 216 -17.48 -3.67 -17.81
C ALA A 216 -18.02 -3.75 -19.25
N TRP A 217 -18.31 -2.57 -19.77
CA TRP A 217 -18.80 -2.37 -21.11
C TRP A 217 -18.08 -1.19 -21.75
N PHE A 218 -17.71 -1.34 -23.02
CA PHE A 218 -17.04 -0.33 -23.82
C PHE A 218 -17.71 -0.19 -25.17
N MET A 219 -17.71 1.03 -25.69
CA MET A 219 -18.11 1.33 -27.06
C MET A 219 -16.96 2.03 -27.76
N ASP A 220 -16.50 1.45 -28.86
CA ASP A 220 -15.34 1.93 -29.59
C ASP A 220 -15.70 2.18 -31.06
N ARG A 221 -15.04 3.15 -31.68
CA ARG A 221 -15.08 3.37 -33.11
C ARG A 221 -13.79 2.90 -33.76
N TYR A 222 -13.90 2.02 -34.73
CA TYR A 222 -12.79 1.62 -35.59
C TYR A 222 -12.45 2.75 -36.55
N LEU A 223 -11.23 3.29 -36.47
CA LEU A 223 -10.80 4.48 -37.20
C LEU A 223 -10.83 4.29 -38.73
N PRO A 224 -10.39 3.16 -39.31
CA PRO A 224 -10.34 3.01 -40.76
C PRO A 224 -11.69 3.03 -41.46
N THR A 225 -12.77 2.56 -40.81
CA THR A 225 -14.11 2.49 -41.44
C THR A 225 -15.16 3.37 -40.76
N GLY A 226 -14.85 3.91 -39.57
CA GLY A 226 -15.82 4.63 -38.74
C GLY A 226 -16.87 3.74 -38.07
N ARG A 227 -16.81 2.41 -38.24
CA ARG A 227 -17.77 1.49 -37.62
C ARG A 227 -17.66 1.56 -36.10
N VAL A 228 -18.80 1.67 -35.44
CA VAL A 228 -18.92 1.57 -33.99
C VAL A 228 -19.24 0.13 -33.60
N GLY A 229 -18.51 -0.38 -32.61
CA GLY A 229 -18.73 -1.69 -32.02
C GLY A 229 -18.74 -1.60 -30.50
N THR A 230 -19.22 -2.65 -29.84
CA THR A 230 -19.24 -2.72 -28.38
C THR A 230 -18.49 -3.94 -27.88
N THR A 231 -17.94 -3.84 -26.68
CA THR A 231 -17.37 -4.97 -25.94
C THR A 231 -18.00 -5.02 -24.57
N THR A 232 -18.46 -6.18 -24.13
CA THR A 232 -19.02 -6.40 -22.79
C THR A 232 -18.47 -7.69 -22.21
N GLY A 233 -18.31 -7.74 -20.90
CA GLY A 233 -17.93 -8.97 -20.21
C GLY A 233 -17.02 -8.71 -19.03
N ASN A 234 -16.36 -9.76 -18.57
CA ASN A 234 -15.42 -9.69 -17.46
C ASN A 234 -14.01 -9.32 -17.94
N PHE A 235 -13.51 -8.18 -17.48
CA PHE A 235 -12.15 -7.71 -17.70
C PHE A 235 -11.31 -8.04 -16.48
N SER A 236 -10.68 -9.20 -16.50
CA SER A 236 -9.86 -9.62 -15.38
C SER A 236 -8.50 -8.92 -15.36
N LEU A 237 -8.05 -8.43 -14.20
CA LEU A 237 -6.72 -7.87 -13.98
C LEU A 237 -6.05 -8.61 -12.82
N THR A 238 -4.83 -9.10 -13.01
CA THR A 238 -4.04 -9.65 -11.91
C THR A 238 -3.26 -8.55 -11.20
N ALA A 239 -3.02 -8.75 -9.90
CA ALA A 239 -2.34 -7.79 -9.06
C ALA A 239 -1.39 -8.47 -8.07
N VAL A 240 -0.33 -7.75 -7.71
CA VAL A 240 0.65 -8.16 -6.69
C VAL A 240 0.83 -7.07 -5.65
N TYR A 241 1.14 -7.48 -4.43
CA TYR A 241 1.57 -6.60 -3.37
C TYR A 241 3.09 -6.62 -3.30
N GLU A 242 3.73 -5.50 -3.62
CA GLU A 242 5.18 -5.35 -3.52
C GLU A 242 5.52 -3.90 -3.18
N THR A 243 6.71 -3.66 -2.63
CA THR A 243 7.16 -2.28 -2.31
C THR A 243 6.15 -1.49 -1.47
N GLN A 244 5.43 -2.16 -0.57
CA GLN A 244 4.42 -1.58 0.33
C GLN A 244 3.16 -1.00 -0.35
N ARG A 245 2.79 -1.48 -1.55
CA ARG A 245 1.51 -1.16 -2.20
C ARG A 245 1.06 -2.27 -3.16
N TRP A 246 -0.21 -2.21 -3.54
CA TRP A 246 -0.74 -3.00 -4.64
C TRP A 246 -0.34 -2.42 -6.01
N TRP A 247 -0.11 -3.32 -6.96
CA TRP A 247 0.18 -3.05 -8.36
C TRP A 247 -0.58 -4.02 -9.26
N LEU A 248 -0.96 -3.59 -10.46
CA LEU A 248 -1.44 -4.46 -11.52
C LEU A 248 -0.25 -5.18 -12.18
N CYS A 249 -0.47 -6.40 -12.67
CA CYS A 249 0.56 -7.19 -13.33
C CYS A 249 0.23 -7.50 -14.78
N ALA A 250 -0.98 -7.98 -15.03
CA ALA A 250 -1.42 -8.29 -16.37
C ALA A 250 -2.94 -8.12 -16.46
N SER A 251 -3.43 -7.86 -17.67
CA SER A 251 -4.82 -8.11 -17.98
C SER A 251 -5.01 -9.55 -18.45
N GLY A 252 -5.99 -10.24 -17.87
CA GLY A 252 -6.45 -11.53 -18.32
C GLY A 252 -7.12 -11.45 -19.68
N SER A 253 -7.25 -12.61 -20.30
CA SER A 253 -8.09 -12.83 -21.48
C SER A 253 -9.02 -13.97 -21.12
N ASP A 254 -10.04 -13.66 -20.33
CA ASP A 254 -11.14 -14.61 -20.19
C ASP A 254 -11.92 -14.62 -21.51
N ASP A 255 -12.37 -15.80 -21.94
CA ASP A 255 -13.13 -16.00 -23.19
C ASP A 255 -14.54 -15.34 -23.15
N ASP A 256 -14.87 -14.70 -22.03
CA ASP A 256 -16.19 -14.13 -21.74
C ASP A 256 -16.42 -12.73 -22.34
N LEU A 257 -15.48 -12.20 -23.14
CA LEU A 257 -15.69 -10.94 -23.85
C LEU A 257 -16.60 -11.14 -25.06
N ALA A 258 -17.81 -10.59 -24.97
CA ALA A 258 -18.77 -10.55 -26.07
C ALA A 258 -18.70 -9.23 -26.84
N GLY A 259 -18.99 -9.28 -28.14
CA GLY A 259 -19.13 -8.11 -29.02
C GLY A 259 -18.06 -7.99 -30.10
N ASP A 260 -18.14 -6.89 -30.86
CA ASP A 260 -17.31 -6.59 -32.02
C ASP A 260 -16.44 -5.32 -31.85
N GLY A 261 -16.40 -4.77 -30.63
CA GLY A 261 -15.58 -3.61 -30.28
C GLY A 261 -14.06 -3.85 -30.36
N GLY A 262 -13.31 -2.78 -30.14
CA GLY A 262 -11.86 -2.78 -30.30
C GLY A 262 -11.18 -3.71 -29.30
N ILE A 263 -11.63 -3.69 -28.05
CA ILE A 263 -11.05 -4.49 -26.99
C ILE A 263 -11.26 -5.99 -27.23
N ALA A 264 -12.50 -6.41 -27.55
CA ALA A 264 -12.80 -7.80 -27.89
C ALA A 264 -11.93 -8.29 -29.05
N THR A 265 -11.66 -7.44 -30.03
CA THR A 265 -10.83 -7.77 -31.19
C THR A 265 -9.36 -7.96 -30.81
N ILE A 266 -8.81 -7.04 -30.02
CA ILE A 266 -7.40 -7.09 -29.58
C ILE A 266 -7.15 -8.31 -28.69
N LYS A 267 -8.04 -8.57 -27.70
CA LYS A 267 -7.89 -9.72 -26.81
C LYS A 267 -7.99 -11.05 -27.56
N ARG A 268 -8.92 -11.18 -28.52
CA ARG A 268 -8.99 -12.38 -29.39
C ARG A 268 -7.73 -12.59 -30.22
N ASN A 269 -7.13 -11.52 -30.74
CA ASN A 269 -5.88 -11.61 -31.50
C ASN A 269 -4.72 -12.08 -30.60
N ARG A 270 -4.65 -11.58 -29.37
CA ARG A 270 -3.65 -12.02 -28.38
C ARG A 270 -3.78 -13.51 -28.04
N MET A 271 -4.99 -14.00 -27.82
CA MET A 271 -5.23 -15.42 -27.54
C MET A 271 -4.82 -16.30 -28.73
N ARG A 272 -5.14 -15.89 -29.96
CA ARG A 272 -4.71 -16.58 -31.17
C ARG A 272 -3.19 -16.61 -31.35
N ALA A 273 -2.49 -15.55 -30.92
CA ALA A 273 -1.04 -15.48 -31.00
C ALA A 273 -0.34 -16.39 -29.98
N ARG A 274 -0.95 -16.61 -28.80
CA ARG A 274 -0.41 -17.50 -27.74
C ARG A 274 -0.69 -18.98 -27.96
N GLY A 275 -1.71 -19.32 -28.76
CA GLY A 275 -2.05 -20.70 -29.11
C GLY A 275 -1.29 -21.26 -30.32
N ARG A 276 -0.33 -20.52 -30.87
CA ARG A 276 0.58 -20.91 -31.96
C ARG A 276 2.00 -20.97 -31.43
#